data_AF-A0A8J7KQB8-F1
#
_entry.id   AF-A0A8J7KQB8-F1
#
_cell.length_a   1.000
_cell.length_b   1.000
_cell.length_c   1.000
_cell.angle_alpha   90.00
_cell.angle_beta   90.00
_cell.angle_gamma   90.00
#
_symmetry.space_group_name_H-M   'P 1'
#
loop_
_entity.id
_entity.type
_entity.pdbx_description
1 polymer ?
#
loop_
_entity_poly.entity_id
_entity_poly.type
_entity_poly.pdbx_seq_one_letter_code
_entity_poly.pdbx_strand_id
1 'polypeptide(L)'
;MLATFETVGGIHTTATWLNQGPELKVIIGSLVTMRASRIFGENRFLNVCSAAEGFHRSTLTDVVRMDPAEYKAMKKALKEHVPAEHREWFDNSLAHANDPSLNQRLQGLVDRLDMIGADLIGDAKAWGSVISGCRNDLTHLEAERAHYDGKDLYVLAESVFNTTRLCLLLYAGLDPARLPKLAKSEPLRGTGFLLRETVTRLAETQRTQRKDRKKKVAP
;
A
#
# COMPACT_ATOMS: atom_id res chain seq x y z
N MET A 1 -0.61 16.54 -17.62
CA MET A 1 0.41 16.90 -16.60
C MET A 1 -0.29 17.08 -15.26
N LEU A 2 0.23 16.51 -14.16
CA LEU A 2 -0.45 16.54 -12.86
C LEU A 2 -0.38 17.92 -12.18
N ALA A 3 0.81 18.52 -12.16
CA ALA A 3 1.10 19.80 -11.54
C ALA A 3 2.22 20.50 -12.33
N THR A 4 2.19 21.83 -12.38
CA THR A 4 3.30 22.70 -12.77
C THR A 4 4.19 23.03 -11.56
N PHE A 5 5.39 23.56 -11.81
CA PHE A 5 6.31 24.06 -10.79
C PHE A 5 5.62 25.01 -9.79
N GLU A 6 4.87 25.99 -10.30
CA GLU A 6 4.13 26.92 -9.44
C GLU A 6 3.06 26.20 -8.63
N THR A 7 2.29 25.30 -9.25
CA THR A 7 1.19 24.59 -8.55
C THR A 7 1.67 23.59 -7.51
N VAL A 8 2.90 23.08 -7.60
CA VAL A 8 3.47 22.15 -6.60
C VAL A 8 4.10 22.86 -5.40
N GLY A 9 4.25 24.19 -5.45
CA GLY A 9 4.85 25.01 -4.38
C GLY A 9 6.22 25.60 -4.74
N GLY A 10 6.65 25.48 -6.01
CA GLY A 10 7.79 26.18 -6.58
C GLY A 10 9.12 25.82 -5.91
N ILE A 11 9.89 26.86 -5.58
CA ILE A 11 11.25 26.73 -5.05
C ILE A 11 11.26 26.02 -3.69
N HIS A 12 10.26 26.27 -2.83
CA HIS A 12 10.19 25.68 -1.49
C HIS A 12 10.06 24.16 -1.55
N THR A 13 9.05 23.67 -2.27
CA THR A 13 8.84 22.23 -2.48
C THR A 13 10.04 21.57 -3.15
N THR A 14 10.67 22.28 -4.09
CA THR A 14 11.87 21.77 -4.77
C THR A 14 13.06 21.65 -3.81
N ALA A 15 13.28 22.63 -2.94
CA ALA A 15 14.33 22.59 -1.94
C ALA A 15 14.12 21.44 -0.94
N THR A 16 12.88 21.28 -0.43
CA THR A 16 12.52 20.14 0.43
C THR A 16 12.77 18.81 -0.27
N TRP A 17 12.38 18.70 -1.54
CA TRP A 17 12.62 17.50 -2.34
C TRP A 17 14.11 17.20 -2.53
N LEU A 18 14.95 18.19 -2.78
CA LEU A 18 16.39 17.99 -2.92
C LEU A 18 17.03 17.48 -1.62
N ASN A 19 16.50 17.88 -0.46
CA ASN A 19 16.97 17.42 0.84
C ASN A 19 16.49 16.00 1.16
N GLN A 20 15.21 15.69 0.94
CA GLN A 20 14.59 14.43 1.37
C GLN A 20 14.58 13.33 0.30
N GLY A 21 14.58 13.70 -0.98
CA GLY A 21 14.50 12.79 -2.12
C GLY A 21 15.59 11.71 -2.16
N PRO A 22 16.85 11.97 -1.77
CA PRO A 22 17.88 10.95 -1.73
C PRO A 22 17.53 9.73 -0.86
N GLU A 23 16.88 9.94 0.29
CA GLU A 23 16.45 8.86 1.19
C GLU A 23 15.34 8.01 0.58
N LEU A 24 14.53 8.60 -0.29
CA LEU A 24 13.42 7.93 -0.97
C LEU A 24 13.80 7.32 -2.32
N LYS A 25 15.08 7.34 -2.72
CA LYS A 25 15.52 6.96 -4.07
C LYS A 25 15.01 5.58 -4.51
N VAL A 26 15.13 4.57 -3.65
CA VAL A 26 14.67 3.20 -3.95
C VAL A 26 13.15 3.15 -4.07
N ILE A 27 12.45 3.80 -3.13
CA ILE A 27 10.99 3.90 -3.10
C ILE A 27 10.47 4.56 -4.39
N ILE A 28 11.05 5.69 -4.77
CA ILE A 28 10.69 6.42 -5.99
C ILE A 28 10.98 5.58 -7.22
N GLY A 29 12.15 4.93 -7.29
CA GLY A 29 12.53 4.04 -8.39
C GLY A 29 11.50 2.92 -8.59
N SER A 30 11.08 2.26 -7.52
CA SER A 30 10.00 1.26 -7.55
C SER A 30 8.65 1.88 -7.93
N LEU A 31 8.31 3.06 -7.42
CA LEU A 31 7.03 3.74 -7.69
C LEU A 31 6.89 4.10 -9.18
N VAL A 32 7.94 4.67 -9.78
CA VAL A 32 7.91 5.14 -11.18
C VAL A 32 7.92 4.01 -12.21
N THR A 33 8.09 2.75 -11.79
CA THR A 33 7.87 1.58 -12.67
C THR A 33 6.44 1.56 -13.23
N MET A 34 5.48 2.21 -12.56
CA MET A 34 4.14 2.44 -13.08
C MET A 34 4.13 3.15 -14.44
N ARG A 35 5.18 3.90 -14.78
CA ARG A 35 5.33 4.62 -16.05
C ARG A 35 6.39 3.99 -16.98
N ALA A 36 7.02 2.89 -16.58
CA ALA A 36 7.96 2.19 -17.43
C ALA A 36 7.25 1.53 -18.63
N SER A 37 7.87 1.61 -19.81
CA SER A 37 7.31 1.07 -21.06
C SER A 37 7.50 -0.43 -21.22
N ARG A 38 8.55 -1.01 -20.62
CA ARG A 38 8.92 -2.43 -20.77
C ARG A 38 8.97 -3.14 -19.42
N ILE A 39 7.78 -3.41 -18.86
CA ILE A 39 7.64 -4.21 -17.64
C ILE A 39 6.27 -4.92 -17.64
N PHE A 40 6.24 -6.19 -17.22
CA PHE A 40 5.01 -6.96 -17.07
C PHE A 40 4.08 -6.34 -16.01
N GLY A 41 2.77 -6.53 -16.18
CA GLY A 41 1.74 -5.92 -15.32
C GLY A 41 1.86 -6.35 -13.86
N GLU A 42 2.18 -7.62 -13.62
CA GLU A 42 2.40 -8.21 -12.30
C GLU A 42 3.60 -7.54 -11.61
N ASN A 43 4.73 -7.42 -12.33
CA ASN A 43 5.93 -6.77 -11.81
C ASN A 43 5.68 -5.28 -11.52
N ARG A 44 4.94 -4.59 -12.39
CA ARG A 44 4.51 -3.21 -12.17
C ARG A 44 3.70 -3.09 -10.88
N PHE A 45 2.69 -3.95 -10.71
CA PHE A 45 1.83 -3.99 -9.53
C PHE A 45 2.62 -4.28 -8.25
N LEU A 46 3.49 -5.29 -8.26
CA LEU A 46 4.33 -5.64 -7.11
C LEU A 46 5.28 -4.50 -6.73
N ASN A 47 5.86 -3.82 -7.72
CA ASN A 47 6.78 -2.70 -7.48
C ASN A 47 6.07 -1.49 -6.85
N VAL A 48 4.89 -1.11 -7.35
CA VAL A 48 4.16 0.03 -6.74
C VAL A 48 3.64 -0.29 -5.34
N CYS A 49 3.23 -1.54 -5.07
CA CYS A 49 2.85 -1.98 -3.72
C CYS A 49 4.05 -1.92 -2.77
N SER A 50 5.22 -2.40 -3.22
CA SER A 50 6.46 -2.35 -2.45
C SER A 50 6.90 -0.91 -2.17
N ALA A 51 6.74 -0.01 -3.15
CA ALA A 51 7.02 1.40 -2.99
C ALA A 51 6.08 2.06 -1.96
N ALA A 52 4.78 1.78 -2.01
CA ALA A 52 3.81 2.30 -1.04
C ALA A 52 4.13 1.81 0.39
N GLU A 53 4.48 0.54 0.55
CA GLU A 53 4.90 -0.02 1.84
C GLU A 53 6.17 0.64 2.37
N GLY A 54 7.20 0.76 1.52
CA GLY A 54 8.46 1.42 1.88
C GLY A 54 8.26 2.90 2.22
N PHE A 55 7.42 3.61 1.46
CA PHE A 55 7.09 5.00 1.71
C PHE A 55 6.38 5.18 3.05
N HIS A 56 5.35 4.37 3.32
CA HIS A 56 4.66 4.40 4.62
C HIS A 56 5.63 4.11 5.75
N ARG A 57 6.46 3.07 5.64
CA ARG A 57 7.44 2.73 6.69
C ARG A 57 8.44 3.86 6.96
N SER A 58 8.82 4.61 5.92
CA SER A 58 9.82 5.69 6.05
C SER A 58 9.24 7.01 6.55
N THR A 59 7.91 7.21 6.47
CA THR A 59 7.28 8.52 6.72
C THR A 59 6.14 8.49 7.74
N LEU A 60 5.64 7.31 8.11
CA LEU A 60 4.59 7.08 9.11
C LEU A 60 5.08 6.01 10.09
N THR A 61 6.03 6.38 10.96
CA THR A 61 6.69 5.47 11.91
C THR A 61 5.84 5.12 13.13
N ASP A 62 4.83 5.93 13.44
CA ASP A 62 4.08 5.83 14.71
C ASP A 62 2.87 4.87 14.62
N VAL A 63 2.63 4.29 13.45
CA VAL A 63 1.52 3.35 13.24
C VAL A 63 2.00 1.95 13.59
N VAL A 64 1.65 1.49 14.80
CA VAL A 64 1.88 0.11 15.27
C VAL A 64 0.56 -0.57 15.61
N ARG A 65 0.49 -1.90 15.52
CA ARG A 65 -0.75 -2.65 15.86
C ARG A 65 -1.04 -2.65 17.35
N MET A 66 0.02 -2.72 18.14
CA MET A 66 0.04 -2.78 19.58
C MET A 66 1.18 -1.89 20.06
N ASP A 67 1.01 -1.29 21.23
CA ASP A 67 2.09 -0.54 21.87
C ASP A 67 3.37 -1.39 21.92
N PRO A 68 4.57 -0.85 21.58
CA PRO A 68 5.78 -1.65 21.51
C PRO A 68 6.17 -2.30 22.84
N ALA A 69 5.87 -1.67 23.98
CA ALA A 69 6.15 -2.24 25.29
C ALA A 69 5.16 -3.36 25.61
N GLU A 70 3.87 -3.17 25.32
CA GLU A 70 2.84 -4.22 25.43
C GLU A 70 3.19 -5.44 24.55
N TYR A 71 3.58 -5.21 23.30
CA TYR A 71 3.98 -6.26 22.37
C TYR A 71 5.21 -7.04 22.86
N LYS A 72 6.21 -6.32 23.38
CA LYS A 72 7.42 -6.93 23.95
C LYS A 72 7.10 -7.78 25.19
N ALA A 73 6.22 -7.30 26.05
CA ALA A 73 5.78 -8.03 27.24
C ALA A 73 5.04 -9.32 26.85
N MET A 74 4.10 -9.23 25.92
CA MET A 74 3.37 -10.38 25.38
C MET A 74 4.31 -11.39 24.72
N LYS A 75 5.23 -10.95 23.85
CA LYS A 75 6.22 -11.83 23.19
C LYS A 75 7.07 -12.58 24.23
N LYS A 76 7.49 -11.90 25.29
CA LYS A 76 8.28 -12.51 26.38
C LYS A 76 7.48 -13.59 27.11
N ALA A 77 6.24 -13.28 27.51
CA ALA A 77 5.38 -14.21 28.23
C ALA A 77 5.09 -15.50 27.41
N LEU A 78 4.86 -15.36 26.11
CA LEU A 78 4.69 -16.51 25.21
C LEU A 78 5.98 -17.32 25.09
N LYS A 79 7.14 -16.67 24.93
CA LYS A 79 8.44 -17.33 24.76
C LYS A 79 8.83 -18.22 25.94
N GLU A 80 8.37 -17.91 27.15
CA GLU A 80 8.61 -18.72 28.36
C GLU A 80 8.04 -20.14 28.24
N HIS A 81 7.00 -20.32 27.41
CA HIS A 81 6.33 -21.60 27.17
C HIS A 81 6.85 -22.33 25.93
N VAL A 82 7.82 -21.76 25.19
CA VAL A 82 8.39 -22.35 23.98
C VAL A 82 9.63 -23.18 24.34
N PRO A 83 9.70 -24.47 23.93
CA PRO A 83 10.88 -25.31 24.08
C PRO A 83 12.15 -24.63 23.56
N ALA A 84 13.28 -24.85 24.23
CA ALA A 84 14.52 -24.14 23.93
C ALA A 84 14.94 -24.29 22.45
N GLU A 85 14.79 -25.48 21.87
CA GLU A 85 15.08 -25.75 20.45
C GLU A 85 14.22 -24.96 19.45
N HIS A 86 13.08 -24.39 19.86
CA HIS A 86 12.15 -23.66 18.99
C HIS A 86 12.17 -22.15 19.22
N ARG A 87 12.93 -21.65 20.20
CA ARG A 87 12.91 -20.22 20.57
C ARG A 87 13.40 -19.29 19.47
N GLU A 88 14.40 -19.70 18.69
CA GLU A 88 14.89 -18.91 17.56
C GLU A 88 13.83 -18.81 16.45
N TRP A 89 13.22 -19.94 16.08
CA TRP A 89 12.12 -19.96 15.12
C TRP A 89 10.95 -19.08 15.57
N PHE A 90 10.61 -19.14 16.88
CA PHE A 90 9.56 -18.29 17.47
C PHE A 90 9.92 -16.80 17.38
N ASP A 91 11.15 -16.42 17.73
CA ASP A 91 11.60 -15.03 17.68
C ASP A 91 11.56 -14.47 16.26
N ASN A 92 12.00 -15.27 15.28
CA ASN A 92 11.97 -14.93 13.86
C ASN A 92 10.53 -14.80 13.35
N SER A 93 9.65 -15.73 13.73
CA SER A 93 8.22 -15.71 13.36
C SER A 93 7.50 -14.47 13.89
N LEU A 94 7.91 -13.96 15.06
CA LEU A 94 7.36 -12.76 15.68
C LEU A 94 8.18 -11.49 15.44
N ALA A 95 9.25 -11.51 14.64
CA ALA A 95 10.10 -10.34 14.44
C ALA A 95 9.32 -9.14 13.86
N HIS A 96 8.36 -9.41 12.97
CA HIS A 96 7.55 -8.40 12.28
C HIS A 96 6.05 -8.53 12.56
N ALA A 97 5.64 -9.28 13.58
CA ALA A 97 4.22 -9.49 13.83
C ALA A 97 3.51 -8.24 14.38
N ASN A 98 4.24 -7.28 14.97
CA ASN A 98 3.69 -5.97 15.34
C ASN A 98 3.65 -4.94 14.20
N ASP A 99 4.36 -5.20 13.09
CA ASP A 99 4.35 -4.31 11.94
C ASP A 99 2.94 -4.23 11.33
N PRO A 100 2.50 -3.05 10.86
CA PRO A 100 1.28 -2.93 10.07
C PRO A 100 1.28 -3.86 8.86
N SER A 101 0.12 -4.35 8.47
CA SER A 101 -0.03 -5.09 7.19
C SER A 101 0.00 -4.11 6.02
N LEU A 102 0.22 -4.61 4.79
CA LEU A 102 0.06 -3.79 3.59
C LEU A 102 -1.30 -3.07 3.57
N ASN A 103 -2.40 -3.76 3.89
CA ASN A 103 -3.73 -3.15 3.99
C ASN A 103 -3.77 -1.96 4.98
N GLN A 104 -3.18 -2.13 6.16
CA GLN A 104 -3.13 -1.05 7.17
C GLN A 104 -2.26 0.12 6.71
N ARG A 105 -1.12 -0.16 6.07
CA ARG A 105 -0.24 0.87 5.50
C ARG A 105 -0.96 1.67 4.41
N LEU A 106 -1.66 0.98 3.52
CA LEU A 106 -2.43 1.60 2.45
C LEU A 106 -3.55 2.48 3.01
N GLN A 107 -4.26 2.03 4.05
CA GLN A 107 -5.24 2.86 4.78
C GLN A 107 -4.56 4.11 5.38
N GLY A 108 -3.43 3.97 6.07
CA GLY A 108 -2.70 5.12 6.64
C GLY A 108 -2.25 6.13 5.59
N LEU A 109 -1.89 5.69 4.38
CA LEU A 109 -1.62 6.60 3.26
C LEU A 109 -2.89 7.31 2.76
N VAL A 110 -4.02 6.63 2.72
CA VAL A 110 -5.31 7.25 2.35
C VAL A 110 -5.72 8.29 3.39
N ASP A 111 -5.56 8.00 4.68
CA ASP A 111 -5.90 8.91 5.78
C ASP A 111 -5.10 10.23 5.71
N ARG A 112 -3.85 10.18 5.24
CA ARG A 112 -3.01 11.37 4.99
C ARG A 112 -3.57 12.30 3.92
N LEU A 113 -4.47 11.81 3.07
CA LEU A 113 -5.13 12.59 2.03
C LEU A 113 -6.50 13.13 2.48
N ASP A 114 -6.93 12.85 3.72
CA ASP A 114 -8.24 13.25 4.24
C ASP A 114 -9.38 12.81 3.29
N MET A 115 -10.44 13.61 3.16
CA MET A 115 -11.57 13.37 2.25
C MET A 115 -11.17 13.09 0.80
N ILE A 116 -10.02 13.61 0.34
CA ILE A 116 -9.51 13.37 -1.03
C ILE A 116 -9.11 11.92 -1.24
N GLY A 117 -8.64 11.24 -0.19
CA GLY A 117 -8.30 9.82 -0.25
C GLY A 117 -9.52 8.97 -0.60
N ALA A 118 -10.64 9.19 0.10
CA ALA A 118 -11.90 8.49 -0.15
C ALA A 118 -12.47 8.79 -1.55
N ASP A 119 -12.35 10.04 -2.02
CA ASP A 119 -12.78 10.40 -3.38
C ASP A 119 -12.01 9.61 -4.47
N LEU A 120 -10.71 9.40 -4.25
CA LEU A 120 -9.81 8.74 -5.19
C LEU A 120 -10.06 7.22 -5.26
N ILE A 121 -10.19 6.56 -4.11
CA ILE A 121 -10.20 5.09 -4.03
C ILE A 121 -11.52 4.46 -3.56
N GLY A 122 -12.47 5.24 -3.04
CA GLY A 122 -13.68 4.74 -2.39
C GLY A 122 -13.45 4.24 -0.97
N ASP A 123 -13.85 3.00 -0.68
CA ASP A 123 -13.63 2.37 0.63
C ASP A 123 -12.17 1.91 0.77
N ALA A 124 -11.41 2.62 1.62
CA ALA A 124 -9.99 2.37 1.86
C ALA A 124 -9.70 0.95 2.38
N LYS A 125 -10.59 0.40 3.22
CA LYS A 125 -10.42 -0.93 3.81
C LYS A 125 -10.68 -2.03 2.78
N ALA A 126 -11.71 -1.87 1.96
CA ALA A 126 -11.99 -2.79 0.86
C ALA A 126 -10.87 -2.75 -0.18
N TRP A 127 -10.48 -1.55 -0.60
CA TRP A 127 -9.39 -1.30 -1.56
C TRP A 127 -8.06 -1.93 -1.09
N GLY A 128 -7.62 -1.61 0.13
CA GLY A 128 -6.38 -2.14 0.68
C GLY A 128 -6.42 -3.65 0.90
N SER A 129 -7.57 -4.23 1.24
CA SER A 129 -7.74 -5.69 1.33
C SER A 129 -7.61 -6.35 -0.03
N VAL A 130 -8.22 -5.79 -1.08
CA VAL A 130 -8.15 -6.32 -2.45
C VAL A 130 -6.71 -6.33 -2.94
N ILE A 131 -5.99 -5.21 -2.81
CA ILE A 131 -4.58 -5.10 -3.19
C ILE A 131 -3.72 -6.09 -2.41
N SER A 132 -3.92 -6.20 -1.10
CA SER A 132 -3.16 -7.15 -0.28
C SER A 132 -3.40 -8.60 -0.68
N GLY A 133 -4.65 -8.97 -1.00
CA GLY A 133 -4.99 -10.29 -1.51
C GLY A 133 -4.33 -10.57 -2.86
N CYS A 134 -4.44 -9.62 -3.80
CA CYS A 134 -3.83 -9.74 -5.12
C CYS A 134 -2.31 -9.86 -5.04
N ARG A 135 -1.66 -9.05 -4.20
CA ARG A 135 -0.21 -9.15 -3.94
C ARG A 135 0.17 -10.52 -3.41
N ASN A 136 -0.58 -11.05 -2.45
CA ASN A 136 -0.29 -12.36 -1.87
C ASN A 136 -0.45 -13.48 -2.90
N ASP A 137 -1.50 -13.43 -3.71
CA ASP A 137 -1.74 -14.44 -4.76
C ASP A 137 -0.66 -14.41 -5.86
N LEU A 138 -0.10 -13.23 -6.18
CA LEU A 138 1.01 -13.10 -7.13
C LEU A 138 2.34 -13.60 -6.57
N THR A 139 2.56 -13.54 -5.25
CA THR A 139 3.81 -13.98 -4.61
C THR A 139 3.80 -15.44 -4.16
N HIS A 140 2.63 -16.00 -3.83
CA HIS A 140 2.49 -17.38 -3.37
C HIS A 140 2.02 -18.29 -4.52
N LEU A 141 2.98 -18.93 -5.19
CA LEU A 141 2.76 -19.72 -6.42
C LEU A 141 2.02 -21.06 -6.19
N GLU A 142 1.67 -21.40 -4.95
CA GLU A 142 1.26 -22.75 -4.52
C GLU A 142 -0.26 -22.99 -4.51
N ALA A 143 -1.09 -21.99 -4.81
CA ALA A 143 -2.56 -22.12 -4.76
C ALA A 143 -3.24 -21.96 -6.13
N GLU A 144 -4.47 -22.51 -6.26
CA GLU A 144 -5.43 -22.14 -7.33
C GLU A 144 -5.52 -20.60 -7.38
N ARG A 145 -4.97 -20.01 -8.44
CA ARG A 145 -4.86 -18.56 -8.57
C ARG A 145 -6.23 -17.97 -8.85
N ALA A 146 -6.54 -16.86 -8.18
CA ALA A 146 -7.48 -15.92 -8.78
C ALA A 146 -6.85 -15.44 -10.11
N HIS A 147 -7.57 -15.61 -11.21
CA HIS A 147 -7.17 -14.98 -12.47
C HIS A 147 -7.43 -13.49 -12.36
N TYR A 148 -6.37 -12.72 -12.19
CA TYR A 148 -6.39 -11.27 -12.37
C TYR A 148 -6.10 -10.98 -13.84
N ASP A 149 -7.00 -10.27 -14.51
CA ASP A 149 -6.70 -9.79 -15.85
C ASP A 149 -5.70 -8.61 -15.79
N GLY A 150 -5.07 -8.30 -16.93
CA GLY A 150 -4.10 -7.21 -17.00
C GLY A 150 -4.71 -5.83 -16.70
N LYS A 151 -6.02 -5.67 -16.92
CA LYS A 151 -6.75 -4.42 -16.65
C LYS A 151 -6.90 -4.21 -15.14
N ASP A 152 -7.25 -5.24 -14.39
CA ASP A 152 -7.38 -5.23 -12.94
C ASP A 152 -6.05 -4.86 -12.29
N LEU A 153 -4.97 -5.53 -12.68
CA LEU A 153 -3.63 -5.23 -12.17
C LEU A 153 -3.23 -3.80 -12.46
N TYR A 154 -3.51 -3.30 -13.67
CA TYR A 154 -3.21 -1.92 -14.03
C TYR A 154 -4.00 -0.91 -13.20
N VAL A 155 -5.31 -1.07 -13.08
CA VAL A 155 -6.18 -0.14 -12.35
C VAL A 155 -5.84 -0.13 -10.86
N LEU A 156 -5.58 -1.29 -10.26
CA LEU A 156 -5.14 -1.38 -8.87
C LEU A 156 -3.75 -0.75 -8.69
N ALA A 157 -2.79 -1.05 -9.57
CA ALA A 157 -1.44 -0.47 -9.52
C ALA A 157 -1.48 1.07 -9.65
N GLU A 158 -2.30 1.58 -10.58
CA GLU A 158 -2.43 3.02 -10.80
C GLU A 158 -3.06 3.73 -9.60
N SER A 159 -4.02 3.08 -8.92
CA SER A 159 -4.60 3.62 -7.69
C SER A 159 -3.56 3.71 -6.55
N VAL A 160 -2.74 2.67 -6.35
CA VAL A 160 -1.64 2.67 -5.36
C VAL A 160 -0.61 3.74 -5.70
N PHE A 161 -0.23 3.83 -6.99
CA PHE A 161 0.69 4.84 -7.47
C PHE A 161 0.17 6.25 -7.19
N ASN A 162 -1.09 6.54 -7.50
CA ASN A 162 -1.70 7.85 -7.33
C ASN A 162 -1.83 8.26 -5.85
N THR A 163 -2.28 7.36 -4.98
CA THR A 163 -2.34 7.59 -3.53
C THR A 163 -0.94 7.89 -2.98
N THR A 164 0.04 7.04 -3.30
CA THR A 164 1.42 7.20 -2.81
C THR A 164 2.06 8.48 -3.36
N ARG A 165 1.83 8.79 -4.64
CA ARG A 165 2.34 10.02 -5.29
C ARG A 165 1.80 11.27 -4.61
N LEU A 166 0.52 11.33 -4.27
CA LEU A 166 -0.05 12.47 -3.55
C LEU A 166 0.55 12.61 -2.15
N CYS A 167 0.71 11.50 -1.42
CA CYS A 167 1.36 11.52 -0.11
C CYS A 167 2.83 12.00 -0.22
N LEU A 168 3.55 11.57 -1.25
CA LEU A 168 4.91 12.00 -1.53
C LEU A 168 4.98 13.50 -1.85
N LEU A 169 4.01 14.04 -2.59
CA LEU A 169 3.95 15.50 -2.82
C LEU A 169 3.73 16.27 -1.52
N LEU A 170 2.85 15.81 -0.63
CA LEU A 170 2.66 16.41 0.70
C LEU A 170 3.93 16.33 1.53
N TYR A 171 4.61 15.18 1.51
CA TYR A 171 5.88 14.99 2.19
C TYR A 171 6.95 15.95 1.67
N ALA A 172 6.99 16.19 0.36
CA ALA A 172 7.87 17.17 -0.27
C ALA A 172 7.50 18.63 0.01
N GLY A 173 6.43 18.92 0.75
CA GLY A 173 6.02 20.27 1.12
C GLY A 173 4.97 20.91 0.21
N LEU A 174 4.22 20.12 -0.55
CA LEU A 174 2.99 20.61 -1.20
C LEU A 174 2.02 21.11 -0.12
N ASP A 175 1.52 22.32 -0.31
CA ASP A 175 0.42 22.87 0.50
C ASP A 175 -0.83 21.99 0.39
N PRO A 176 -1.32 21.40 1.50
CA PRO A 176 -2.52 20.55 1.50
C PRO A 176 -3.75 21.20 0.89
N ALA A 177 -3.88 22.54 0.96
CA ALA A 177 -5.00 23.27 0.35
C ALA A 177 -5.09 23.10 -1.18
N ARG A 178 -4.01 22.60 -1.82
CA ARG A 178 -3.95 22.35 -3.26
C ARG A 178 -4.39 20.95 -3.66
N LEU A 179 -4.49 20.01 -2.71
CA LEU A 179 -4.92 18.62 -2.98
C LEU A 179 -6.26 18.55 -3.71
N PRO A 180 -7.32 19.30 -3.32
CA PRO A 180 -8.62 19.19 -3.99
C PRO A 180 -8.57 19.56 -5.48
N LYS A 181 -7.70 20.50 -5.86
CA LYS A 181 -7.50 20.88 -7.26
C LYS A 181 -6.74 19.80 -8.03
N LEU A 182 -5.66 19.26 -7.43
CA LEU A 182 -4.88 18.20 -8.05
C LEU A 182 -5.72 16.94 -8.25
N ALA A 183 -6.49 16.52 -7.24
CA ALA A 183 -7.39 15.36 -7.30
C ALA A 183 -8.50 15.47 -8.35
N LYS A 184 -8.78 16.69 -8.84
CA LYS A 184 -9.70 16.94 -9.95
C LYS A 184 -9.06 16.80 -11.33
N SER A 185 -7.74 16.69 -11.40
CA SER A 185 -7.02 16.56 -12.68
C SER A 185 -7.29 15.22 -13.36
N GLU A 186 -7.33 15.24 -14.69
CA GLU A 186 -7.53 14.06 -15.52
C GLU A 186 -6.55 12.90 -15.18
N PRO A 187 -5.25 13.14 -14.94
CA PRO A 187 -4.30 12.08 -14.59
C PRO A 187 -4.58 11.33 -13.28
N LEU A 188 -5.51 11.83 -12.44
CA LEU A 188 -5.96 11.15 -11.22
C LEU A 188 -7.36 10.56 -11.35
N ARG A 189 -8.21 11.10 -12.23
CA ARG A 189 -9.60 10.66 -12.39
C ARG A 189 -9.80 9.57 -13.44
N GLY A 190 -8.87 9.42 -14.38
CA GLY A 190 -9.05 8.56 -15.56
C GLY A 190 -9.43 7.11 -15.27
N THR A 191 -9.09 6.57 -14.09
CA THR A 191 -9.38 5.17 -13.70
C THR A 191 -10.38 5.02 -12.55
N GLY A 192 -10.95 6.12 -12.01
CA GLY A 192 -11.74 6.07 -10.77
C GLY A 192 -13.01 5.21 -10.86
N PHE A 193 -13.73 5.25 -11.98
CA PHE A 193 -14.91 4.40 -12.20
C PHE A 193 -14.52 2.91 -12.27
N LEU A 194 -13.52 2.59 -13.10
CA LEU A 194 -13.00 1.23 -13.26
C LEU A 194 -12.47 0.67 -11.94
N LEU A 195 -11.83 1.51 -11.12
CA LEU A 195 -11.33 1.11 -9.81
C LEU A 195 -12.44 0.64 -8.89
N ARG A 196 -13.55 1.38 -8.81
CA ARG A 196 -14.68 1.01 -7.94
C ARG A 196 -15.31 -0.30 -8.38
N GLU A 197 -15.47 -0.51 -9.68
CA GLU A 197 -15.98 -1.76 -10.25
C GLU A 197 -15.03 -2.93 -9.94
N THR A 198 -13.74 -2.78 -10.22
CA THR A 198 -12.71 -3.79 -9.95
C THR A 198 -12.62 -4.14 -8.47
N VAL A 199 -12.57 -3.15 -7.57
CA VAL A 199 -12.50 -3.38 -6.12
C VAL A 199 -13.74 -4.12 -5.62
N THR A 200 -14.93 -3.73 -6.08
CA THR A 200 -16.18 -4.39 -5.67
C THR A 200 -16.19 -5.85 -6.08
N ARG A 201 -15.94 -6.13 -7.37
CA ARG A 201 -15.91 -7.50 -7.91
C ARG A 201 -14.86 -8.37 -7.21
N LEU A 202 -13.62 -7.88 -7.09
CA LEU A 202 -12.53 -8.66 -6.49
C LEU A 202 -12.72 -8.84 -4.97
N ALA A 203 -13.32 -7.89 -4.27
CA ALA A 203 -13.64 -8.04 -2.85
C ALA A 203 -14.65 -9.17 -2.62
N GLU A 204 -15.66 -9.31 -3.48
CA GLU A 204 -16.60 -10.44 -3.44
C GLU A 204 -15.89 -11.77 -3.72
N THR A 205 -15.06 -11.84 -4.77
CA THR A 205 -14.28 -13.03 -5.10
C THR A 205 -13.39 -13.47 -3.93
N GLN A 206 -12.63 -12.55 -3.34
CA GLN A 206 -11.75 -12.84 -2.20
C GLN A 206 -12.53 -13.27 -0.96
N ARG A 207 -13.72 -12.71 -0.71
CA ARG A 207 -14.60 -13.14 0.40
C ARG A 207 -15.07 -14.58 0.21
N THR A 208 -15.48 -14.94 -1.00
CA THR A 208 -15.91 -16.31 -1.33
C THR A 208 -14.76 -17.31 -1.17
N GLN A 209 -13.60 -17.01 -1.75
CA GLN A 209 -12.41 -17.87 -1.62
C GLN A 209 -11.97 -18.07 -0.16
N ARG A 210 -12.04 -17.01 0.67
CA ARG A 210 -11.74 -17.13 2.11
C ARG A 210 -12.75 -18.02 2.84
N LYS A 211 -14.04 -17.97 2.49
CA LYS A 211 -15.07 -18.86 3.05
C LYS A 211 -14.80 -20.32 2.66
N ASP A 212 -14.45 -20.57 1.41
CA ASP A 212 -14.19 -21.93 0.92
C ASP A 212 -12.91 -22.53 1.51
N ARG A 213 -11.84 -21.73 1.64
CA ARG A 213 -10.63 -22.15 2.37
C ARG A 213 -10.92 -22.49 3.82
N LYS A 214 -11.75 -21.69 4.51
CA LYS A 214 -12.15 -21.99 5.90
C LYS A 214 -12.96 -23.29 6.01
N LYS A 215 -13.82 -23.60 5.04
CA LYS A 215 -14.56 -24.88 5.00
C LYS A 215 -13.65 -26.08 4.75
N LYS A 216 -12.60 -25.95 3.92
CA LYS A 216 -11.63 -27.02 3.67
C LYS A 216 -10.71 -27.33 4.86
N VAL A 217 -10.58 -26.41 5.82
CA VAL A 217 -9.71 -26.53 7.01
C VAL A 217 -10.51 -26.81 8.29
N ALA A 218 -11.86 -26.76 8.22
CA ALA A 218 -12.71 -27.15 9.33
C ALA A 218 -12.78 -28.70 9.40
N PRO A 219 -12.51 -29.32 10.56
CA PRO A 219 -12.57 -30.77 10.74
C PRO A 219 -13.98 -31.35 10.55
#